data_AF-A0A8H6HWB1-F1
#
_entry.id   AF-A0A8H6HWB1-F1
#
_cell.length_a   1.000
_cell.length_b   1.000
_cell.length_c   1.000
_cell.angle_alpha   90.00
_cell.angle_beta   90.00
_cell.angle_gamma   90.00
#
_symmetry.space_group_name_H-M   'P 1'
#
loop_
_entity.id
_entity.type
_entity.pdbx_description
1 polymer ?
#
loop_
_entity_poly.entity_id
_entity_poly.type
_entity_poly.pdbx_seq_one_letter_code
_entity_poly.pdbx_strand_id
1 'polypeptide(L)'
;MAAHYIAAYSPPMKPGVHDGSAQSNSILSRFWGDDLPSHGLFFHDDIEAAVHVFLRGNERSSNSTDELSAKATSAEADGFQSVSEEVLSRIKEMPLEIVFEILLHLHPSDLLSIARSSQRLREIVLSKRSRFIWTECLSNVRGLPSCPPGMTEPQFAKLVFDQTCQFCGKQGMRDVFWACQVRCCPTCVQKQFISEEELRARIPEDVGIEKLSSIFPYTVVNLYQPKQPSKVLYYHPIATRYLGELEDVLASNAGSIHSTEGLEDWVKLKEENQIERIKHASLCEHWYNHWAVRTAPRSSEIPLFDLAVTAVLSSALIYLWKDRIFG
;
A
#
# COMPACT_ATOMS: atom_id res chain seq x y z
N MET A 1 14.64 18.73 -10.38
CA MET A 1 14.30 20.15 -10.15
C MET A 1 13.90 20.30 -8.70
N ALA A 2 14.92 20.35 -7.85
CA ALA A 2 14.80 20.61 -6.43
C ALA A 2 15.05 22.11 -6.20
N ALA A 3 14.44 22.66 -5.15
CA ALA A 3 14.41 24.07 -4.75
C ALA A 3 13.32 24.89 -5.46
N HIS A 4 12.19 25.12 -4.74
CA HIS A 4 11.55 26.45 -4.64
C HIS A 4 10.37 26.53 -3.66
N TYR A 5 10.06 25.50 -2.87
CA TYR A 5 9.02 25.60 -1.84
C TYR A 5 9.52 25.12 -0.47
N ILE A 6 10.33 25.97 0.18
CA ILE A 6 10.53 25.91 1.63
C ILE A 6 10.38 27.33 2.15
N ALA A 7 9.18 27.65 2.60
CA ALA A 7 8.96 28.77 3.51
C ALA A 7 7.74 28.47 4.39
N ALA A 8 8.01 28.42 5.70
CA ALA A 8 7.08 28.47 6.81
C ALA A 8 6.08 27.31 6.97
N TYR A 9 6.27 26.50 8.02
CA TYR A 9 5.36 26.39 9.17
C TYR A 9 5.73 25.14 9.98
N SER A 10 6.45 25.34 11.10
CA SER A 10 6.54 24.36 12.19
C SER A 10 5.45 24.66 13.21
N PRO A 11 4.57 23.71 13.58
CA PRO A 11 3.73 23.85 14.76
C PRO A 11 4.47 23.38 16.03
N PRO A 12 4.14 23.95 17.21
CA PRO A 12 4.91 23.79 18.44
C PRO A 12 4.67 22.43 19.12
N MET A 13 5.74 21.84 19.65
CA MET A 13 5.69 20.76 20.65
C MET A 13 5.03 21.30 21.93
N LYS A 14 4.00 20.60 22.44
CA LYS A 14 3.49 20.80 23.81
C LYS A 14 4.06 19.74 24.76
N PRO A 15 4.30 20.08 26.04
CA PRO A 15 4.96 19.21 27.00
C PRO A 15 4.01 18.16 27.57
N GLY A 16 4.57 16.99 27.88
CA GLY A 16 3.86 15.87 28.50
C GLY A 16 3.43 16.14 29.93
N VAL A 17 2.26 15.62 30.27
CA VAL A 17 1.80 15.44 31.65
C VAL A 17 1.74 13.94 31.87
N HIS A 18 2.59 13.47 32.78
CA HIS A 18 2.51 12.13 33.36
C HIS A 18 1.38 12.12 34.37
N ASP A 19 0.44 11.20 34.24
CA ASP A 19 -0.30 10.68 35.38
C ASP A 19 -0.35 9.16 35.31
N GLY A 20 0.04 8.54 36.42
CA GLY A 20 0.24 7.10 36.55
C GLY A 20 -1.06 6.39 36.88
N SER A 21 -1.51 5.55 35.95
CA SER A 21 -2.31 4.37 36.25
C SER A 21 -1.83 3.25 35.34
N ALA A 22 -1.37 2.15 35.93
CA ALA A 22 -0.96 0.95 35.20
C ALA A 22 -2.21 0.28 34.58
N GLN A 23 -2.60 0.73 33.39
CA GLN A 23 -3.56 0.06 32.52
C GLN A 23 -2.79 -0.87 31.58
N SER A 24 -3.32 -2.07 31.39
CA SER A 24 -2.80 -3.07 30.45
C SER A 24 -2.77 -2.48 29.03
N ASN A 25 -1.55 -2.20 28.55
CA ASN A 25 -1.26 -1.66 27.22
C ASN A 25 -1.40 -2.71 26.11
N SER A 26 -2.53 -3.42 26.04
CA SER A 26 -2.85 -4.24 24.87
C SER A 26 -3.39 -3.32 23.78
N ILE A 27 -2.91 -3.43 22.54
CA ILE A 27 -3.43 -2.66 21.41
C ILE A 27 -4.93 -2.94 21.22
N LEU A 28 -5.38 -4.15 21.57
CA LEU A 28 -6.79 -4.54 21.52
C LEU A 28 -7.69 -3.72 22.46
N SER A 29 -7.21 -3.29 23.64
CA SER A 29 -8.05 -2.47 24.55
C SER A 29 -8.29 -1.05 24.01
N ARG A 30 -7.41 -0.55 23.13
CA ARG A 30 -7.59 0.76 22.46
C ARG A 30 -8.73 0.76 21.44
N PHE A 31 -9.04 -0.39 20.84
CA PHE A 31 -10.05 -0.50 19.79
C PHE A 31 -11.41 -0.98 20.31
N TRP A 32 -11.43 -1.80 21.36
CA TRP A 32 -12.67 -2.38 21.91
C TRP A 32 -13.10 -1.78 23.27
N GLY A 33 -12.31 -0.89 23.90
CA GLY A 33 -12.61 -0.33 25.21
C GLY A 33 -12.53 -1.35 26.36
N ASP A 34 -12.70 -0.90 27.61
CA ASP A 34 -12.74 -1.78 28.80
C ASP A 34 -14.02 -2.63 28.88
N ASP A 35 -14.90 -2.55 27.88
CA ASP A 35 -16.10 -3.38 27.72
C ASP A 35 -15.79 -4.69 26.98
N LEU A 36 -14.83 -5.47 27.49
CA LEU A 36 -14.77 -6.89 27.17
C LEU A 36 -15.79 -7.60 28.09
N PRO A 37 -16.90 -8.15 27.60
CA PRO A 37 -17.81 -8.92 28.44
C PRO A 37 -17.03 -10.10 29.00
N SER A 38 -16.93 -10.19 30.32
CA SER A 38 -16.28 -11.29 31.04
C SER A 38 -17.03 -12.62 30.96
N HIS A 39 -17.92 -12.76 29.97
CA HIS A 39 -18.64 -14.00 29.66
C HIS A 39 -18.58 -14.22 28.16
N GLY A 40 -18.14 -15.43 27.80
CA GLY A 40 -17.93 -15.86 26.43
C GLY A 40 -19.16 -15.75 25.53
N LEU A 41 -18.88 -15.91 24.24
CA LEU A 41 -19.77 -15.88 23.07
C LEU A 41 -19.88 -14.49 22.42
N PHE A 42 -18.87 -14.14 21.60
CA PHE A 42 -19.06 -13.19 20.50
C PHE A 42 -19.58 -13.93 19.26
N PHE A 43 -20.80 -13.57 18.86
CA PHE A 43 -21.50 -13.79 17.57
C PHE A 43 -21.24 -15.13 16.86
N HIS A 44 -22.08 -16.11 17.21
CA HIS A 44 -22.12 -17.46 16.63
C HIS A 44 -22.58 -17.47 15.15
N ASP A 45 -23.30 -16.44 14.68
CA ASP A 45 -23.99 -16.50 13.38
C ASP A 45 -23.13 -16.08 12.16
N ASP A 46 -22.07 -15.29 12.36
CA ASP A 46 -21.13 -14.91 11.28
C ASP A 46 -19.81 -15.72 11.30
N ILE A 47 -19.50 -16.37 12.44
CA ILE A 47 -18.40 -17.34 12.55
C ILE A 47 -18.73 -18.56 11.70
N GLU A 48 -19.99 -19.01 11.70
CA GLU A 48 -20.44 -20.14 10.89
C GLU A 48 -20.24 -19.89 9.39
N ALA A 49 -20.42 -18.67 8.90
CA ALA A 49 -20.20 -18.32 7.49
C ALA A 49 -18.70 -18.39 7.09
N ALA A 50 -17.80 -17.88 7.94
CA ALA A 50 -16.36 -17.97 7.72
C ALA A 50 -15.84 -19.41 7.91
N VAL A 51 -16.43 -20.17 8.84
CA VAL A 51 -16.16 -21.60 9.08
C VAL A 51 -16.73 -22.48 7.95
N HIS A 52 -17.86 -22.10 7.33
CA HIS A 52 -18.42 -22.83 6.19
C HIS A 52 -17.63 -22.64 4.90
N VAL A 53 -17.06 -21.44 4.68
CA VAL A 53 -16.07 -21.22 3.60
C VAL A 53 -14.79 -22.02 3.89
N PHE A 54 -14.36 -22.07 5.15
CA PHE A 54 -13.23 -22.88 5.63
C PHE A 54 -13.40 -24.39 5.39
N LEU A 55 -14.61 -24.95 5.51
CA LEU A 55 -14.87 -26.39 5.37
C LEU A 55 -15.18 -26.86 3.93
N ARG A 56 -15.54 -25.98 2.99
CA ARG A 56 -15.92 -26.38 1.61
C ARG A 56 -14.77 -26.53 0.62
N GLY A 57 -13.55 -26.11 0.96
CA GLY A 57 -12.41 -26.10 0.02
C GLY A 57 -11.73 -27.45 -0.23
N ASN A 58 -12.27 -28.57 0.28
CA ASN A 58 -11.54 -29.84 0.34
C ASN A 58 -12.26 -31.00 -0.37
N GLU A 59 -12.39 -30.95 -1.70
CA GLU A 59 -12.62 -32.14 -2.52
C GLU A 59 -11.75 -32.11 -3.81
N ARG A 60 -10.68 -32.91 -3.76
CA ARG A 60 -9.87 -33.56 -4.81
C ARG A 60 -10.17 -33.31 -6.30
N SER A 61 -9.08 -33.16 -7.07
CA SER A 61 -8.68 -34.24 -8.00
C SER A 61 -7.18 -34.21 -8.30
N SER A 62 -6.52 -35.32 -7.94
CA SER A 62 -5.16 -35.72 -8.27
C SER A 62 -5.18 -36.67 -9.48
N ASN A 63 -4.17 -36.59 -10.36
CA ASN A 63 -3.56 -37.72 -11.10
C ASN A 63 -2.23 -37.19 -11.70
N SER A 64 -1.06 -37.64 -11.21
CA SER A 64 -0.15 -38.68 -11.76
C SER A 64 0.38 -38.33 -13.17
N THR A 65 1.68 -38.33 -13.50
CA THR A 65 2.75 -39.30 -13.19
C THR A 65 4.16 -38.67 -13.36
N ASP A 66 5.16 -39.45 -12.95
CA ASP A 66 6.56 -39.53 -13.41
C ASP A 66 7.65 -39.03 -12.45
N GLU A 67 8.13 -40.01 -11.67
CA GLU A 67 9.48 -40.10 -11.16
C GLU A 67 10.49 -40.06 -12.30
N LEU A 68 11.58 -39.30 -12.13
CA LEU A 68 12.97 -39.80 -12.14
C LEU A 68 13.95 -38.61 -12.20
N SER A 69 14.97 -38.68 -11.34
CA SER A 69 16.21 -37.86 -11.32
C SER A 69 16.20 -36.54 -10.51
N ALA A 70 16.34 -36.64 -9.18
CA ALA A 70 17.01 -35.61 -8.35
C ALA A 70 17.41 -36.12 -6.95
N LYS A 71 18.10 -37.27 -6.84
CA LYS A 71 18.68 -37.71 -5.55
C LYS A 71 20.07 -37.10 -5.36
N ALA A 72 20.12 -35.84 -4.94
CA ALA A 72 21.33 -35.27 -4.31
C ALA A 72 21.08 -33.97 -3.50
N THR A 73 19.88 -33.37 -3.53
CA THR A 73 19.56 -32.12 -2.81
C THR A 73 18.38 -32.23 -1.82
N SER A 74 17.84 -33.44 -1.59
CA SER A 74 16.56 -33.63 -0.90
C SER A 74 16.61 -33.57 0.63
N ALA A 75 17.75 -33.83 1.27
CA ALA A 75 17.80 -33.96 2.73
C ALA A 75 17.65 -32.62 3.48
N GLU A 76 18.15 -31.51 2.92
CA GLU A 76 18.02 -30.17 3.52
C GLU A 76 16.70 -29.48 3.13
N ALA A 77 16.16 -29.79 1.94
CA ALA A 77 14.87 -29.28 1.48
C ALA A 77 13.69 -29.95 2.20
N ASP A 78 13.75 -31.26 2.45
CA ASP A 78 12.66 -32.00 3.13
C ASP A 78 12.42 -31.51 4.56
N GLY A 79 13.49 -31.17 5.30
CA GLY A 79 13.37 -30.67 6.67
C GLY A 79 12.79 -29.25 6.78
N PHE A 80 13.08 -28.37 5.82
CA PHE A 80 12.50 -27.03 5.78
C PHE A 80 11.04 -27.06 5.30
N GLN A 81 10.73 -27.91 4.33
CA GLN A 81 9.38 -28.08 3.80
C GLN A 81 8.42 -28.65 4.86
N SER A 82 8.84 -29.67 5.61
CA SER A 82 7.99 -30.31 6.64
C SER A 82 7.69 -29.37 7.82
N VAL A 83 8.67 -28.56 8.23
CA VAL A 83 8.49 -27.55 9.28
C VAL A 83 7.53 -26.45 8.81
N SER A 84 7.59 -26.04 7.54
CA SER A 84 6.70 -25.01 7.00
C SER A 84 5.22 -25.44 6.99
N GLU A 85 4.92 -26.70 6.66
CA GLU A 85 3.56 -27.24 6.66
C GLU A 85 2.99 -27.38 8.07
N GLU A 86 3.80 -27.83 9.04
CA GLU A 86 3.37 -27.95 10.44
C GLU A 86 3.17 -26.58 11.12
N VAL A 87 3.98 -25.58 10.77
CA VAL A 87 3.78 -24.21 11.25
C VAL A 87 2.51 -23.60 10.64
N LEU A 88 2.26 -23.85 9.35
CA LEU A 88 1.05 -23.38 8.67
C LEU A 88 -0.21 -24.06 9.21
N SER A 89 -0.18 -25.34 9.58
CA SER A 89 -1.32 -26.02 10.19
C SER A 89 -1.66 -25.42 11.56
N ARG A 90 -0.66 -25.11 12.39
CA ARG A 90 -0.87 -24.45 13.69
C ARG A 90 -1.44 -23.04 13.54
N ILE A 91 -1.01 -22.26 12.55
CA ILE A 91 -1.60 -20.95 12.26
C ILE A 91 -3.07 -21.09 11.82
N LYS A 92 -3.45 -22.19 11.15
CA LYS A 92 -4.85 -22.45 10.75
C LYS A 92 -5.75 -22.75 11.95
N GLU A 93 -5.21 -23.33 13.01
CA GLU A 93 -5.93 -23.71 14.24
C GLU A 93 -6.01 -22.58 15.27
N MET A 94 -5.25 -21.49 15.06
CA MET A 94 -5.17 -20.38 15.99
C MET A 94 -6.42 -19.48 15.92
N PRO A 95 -6.92 -18.97 17.07
CA PRO A 95 -7.99 -17.97 17.08
C PRO A 95 -7.62 -16.74 16.26
N LEU A 96 -8.59 -16.21 15.50
CA LEU A 96 -8.38 -15.05 14.62
C LEU A 96 -7.88 -13.81 15.36
N GLU A 97 -8.24 -13.64 16.63
CA GLU A 97 -7.78 -12.53 17.47
C GLU A 97 -6.25 -12.52 17.63
N ILE A 98 -5.65 -13.69 17.85
CA ILE A 98 -4.20 -13.82 17.98
C ILE A 98 -3.52 -13.62 16.62
N VAL A 99 -4.14 -14.11 15.53
CA VAL A 99 -3.67 -13.85 14.18
C VAL A 99 -3.66 -12.34 13.92
N PHE A 100 -4.72 -11.63 14.27
CA PHE A 100 -4.81 -10.18 14.10
C PHE A 100 -3.78 -9.43 14.92
N GLU A 101 -3.58 -9.80 16.19
CA GLU A 101 -2.54 -9.20 17.03
C GLU A 101 -1.16 -9.31 16.37
N ILE A 102 -0.80 -10.49 15.86
CA ILE A 102 0.48 -10.67 15.14
C ILE A 102 0.55 -9.77 13.91
N LEU A 103 -0.53 -9.73 13.11
CA LEU A 103 -0.56 -8.96 11.86
C LEU A 103 -0.45 -7.44 12.10
N LEU A 104 -0.95 -6.91 13.22
CA LEU A 104 -0.88 -5.48 13.57
C LEU A 104 0.56 -4.97 13.71
N HIS A 105 1.49 -5.84 14.13
CA HIS A 105 2.90 -5.50 14.30
C HIS A 105 3.72 -5.60 13.00
N LEU A 106 3.11 -6.06 11.91
CA LEU A 106 3.83 -6.25 10.65
C LEU A 106 4.01 -4.95 9.88
N HIS A 107 5.12 -4.89 9.14
CA HIS A 107 5.30 -3.85 8.14
C HIS A 107 4.33 -4.07 6.97
N PRO A 108 3.78 -3.01 6.33
CA PRO A 108 2.83 -3.18 5.23
C PRO A 108 3.34 -4.03 4.05
N SER A 109 4.66 -4.01 3.77
CA SER A 109 5.27 -4.89 2.76
C SER A 109 5.15 -6.37 3.11
N ASP A 110 5.23 -6.72 4.39
CA ASP A 110 5.16 -8.11 4.85
C ASP A 110 3.70 -8.57 4.83
N LEU A 111 2.77 -7.69 5.23
CA LEU A 111 1.34 -7.95 5.13
C LEU A 111 0.90 -8.21 3.67
N LEU A 112 1.44 -7.43 2.72
CA LEU A 112 1.25 -7.68 1.29
C LEU A 112 1.84 -9.03 0.84
N SER A 113 2.97 -9.44 1.41
CA SER A 113 3.62 -10.70 1.08
C SER A 113 2.83 -11.89 1.62
N ILE A 114 2.30 -11.80 2.84
CA ILE A 114 1.39 -12.78 3.44
C ILE A 114 0.12 -12.94 2.61
N ALA A 115 -0.47 -11.83 2.16
CA ALA A 115 -1.64 -11.86 1.29
C ALA A 115 -1.36 -12.50 -0.10
N ARG A 116 -0.10 -12.69 -0.48
CA ARG A 116 0.29 -13.36 -1.74
C ARG A 116 0.65 -14.82 -1.55
N SER A 117 1.18 -15.18 -0.38
CA SER A 117 1.68 -16.53 -0.12
C SER A 117 0.60 -17.52 0.30
N SER A 118 -0.53 -17.06 0.85
CA SER A 118 -1.62 -17.94 1.31
C SER A 118 -2.98 -17.39 0.92
N GLN A 119 -3.78 -18.18 0.21
CA GLN A 119 -5.15 -17.82 -0.17
C GLN A 119 -6.02 -17.52 1.05
N ARG A 120 -5.89 -18.33 2.10
CA ARG A 120 -6.66 -18.15 3.33
C ARG A 120 -6.28 -16.85 4.04
N LEU A 121 -4.98 -16.61 4.24
CA LEU A 121 -4.54 -15.37 4.89
C LEU A 121 -4.90 -14.16 4.04
N ARG A 122 -4.89 -14.29 2.71
CA ARG A 122 -5.39 -13.27 1.80
C ARG A 122 -6.86 -12.95 2.04
N GLU A 123 -7.73 -13.96 2.16
CA GLU A 123 -9.16 -13.75 2.45
C GLU A 123 -9.36 -13.02 3.77
N ILE A 124 -8.59 -13.39 4.81
CA ILE A 124 -8.62 -12.74 6.11
C ILE A 124 -8.13 -11.28 6.01
N VAL A 125 -6.93 -11.06 5.47
CA VAL A 125 -6.23 -9.77 5.41
C VAL A 125 -6.90 -8.78 4.46
N LEU A 126 -7.58 -9.24 3.40
CA LEU A 126 -8.30 -8.36 2.47
C LEU A 126 -9.80 -8.26 2.77
N SER A 127 -10.29 -8.90 3.82
CA SER A 127 -11.67 -8.75 4.26
C SER A 127 -11.96 -7.33 4.76
N LYS A 128 -13.23 -6.92 4.73
CA LYS A 128 -13.63 -5.63 5.31
C LYS A 128 -13.37 -5.55 6.81
N ARG A 129 -13.41 -6.70 7.50
CA ARG A 129 -13.23 -6.79 8.96
C ARG A 129 -11.78 -6.52 9.39
N SER A 130 -10.81 -6.75 8.53
CA SER A 130 -9.38 -6.54 8.81
C SER A 130 -8.86 -5.17 8.36
N ARG A 131 -9.74 -4.23 8.01
CA ARG A 131 -9.33 -2.87 7.61
C ARG A 131 -8.48 -2.18 8.69
N PHE A 132 -8.82 -2.39 9.96
CA PHE A 132 -8.08 -1.83 11.10
C PHE A 132 -6.60 -2.26 11.10
N ILE A 133 -6.31 -3.48 10.62
CA ILE A 133 -4.94 -4.00 10.52
C ILE A 133 -4.13 -3.13 9.57
N TRP A 134 -4.67 -2.83 8.39
CA TRP A 134 -3.98 -1.98 7.43
C TRP A 134 -3.79 -0.55 7.91
N THR A 135 -4.80 0.00 8.59
CA THR A 135 -4.71 1.33 9.19
C THR A 135 -3.58 1.40 10.21
N GLU A 136 -3.48 0.41 11.10
CA GLU A 136 -2.43 0.35 12.12
C GLU A 136 -1.04 0.05 11.52
N CYS A 137 -0.94 -0.91 10.60
CA CYS A 137 0.33 -1.21 9.93
C CYS A 137 0.88 0.01 9.19
N LEU A 138 0.02 0.82 8.56
CA LEU A 138 0.43 2.06 7.90
C LEU A 138 0.79 3.16 8.89
N SER A 139 0.07 3.29 10.01
CA SER A 139 0.37 4.30 11.05
C SER A 139 1.72 4.04 11.74
N ASN A 140 2.11 2.77 11.84
CA ASN A 140 3.41 2.33 12.34
C ASN A 140 4.59 2.75 11.44
N VAL A 141 4.33 3.12 10.18
CA VAL A 141 5.39 3.58 9.27
C VAL A 141 5.66 5.07 9.53
N ARG A 142 6.83 5.34 10.09
CA ARG A 142 7.26 6.69 10.45
C ARG A 142 7.18 7.67 9.27
N GLY A 143 6.41 8.74 9.47
CA GLY A 143 6.30 9.87 8.55
C GLY A 143 5.50 9.57 7.28
N LEU A 144 4.93 8.37 7.13
CA LEU A 144 4.13 8.01 5.96
C LEU A 144 2.87 8.89 5.92
N PRO A 145 2.56 9.55 4.80
CA PRO A 145 1.30 10.27 4.66
C PRO A 145 0.11 9.31 4.80
N SER A 146 -1.00 9.81 5.33
CA SER A 146 -2.23 9.01 5.42
C SER A 146 -2.71 8.58 4.04
N CYS A 147 -3.46 7.46 4.01
CA CYS A 147 -4.11 6.99 2.79
C CYS A 147 -5.00 8.11 2.19
N PRO A 148 -4.88 8.44 0.90
CA PRO A 148 -5.67 9.50 0.30
C PRO A 148 -7.16 9.12 0.20
N PRO A 149 -8.07 10.10 0.19
CA PRO A 149 -9.49 9.84 -0.03
C PRO A 149 -9.70 9.18 -1.41
N GLY A 150 -10.59 8.18 -1.46
CA GLY A 150 -10.87 7.41 -2.68
C GLY A 150 -9.93 6.24 -2.97
N MET A 151 -8.95 5.98 -2.10
CA MET A 151 -8.09 4.79 -2.13
C MET A 151 -8.28 3.96 -0.85
N THR A 152 -8.19 2.64 -0.95
CA THR A 152 -8.17 1.77 0.24
C THR A 152 -6.75 1.60 0.77
N GLU A 153 -6.62 1.34 2.07
CA GLU A 153 -5.34 1.15 2.75
C GLU A 153 -4.50 0.03 2.12
N PRO A 154 -5.06 -1.14 1.73
CA PRO A 154 -4.29 -2.15 1.00
C PRO A 154 -3.81 -1.68 -0.38
N GLN A 155 -4.62 -0.88 -1.09
CA GLN A 155 -4.22 -0.31 -2.38
C GLN A 155 -3.09 0.70 -2.21
N PHE A 156 -3.18 1.54 -1.17
CA PHE A 156 -2.14 2.51 -0.84
C PHE A 156 -0.86 1.82 -0.41
N ALA A 157 -0.94 0.81 0.46
CA ALA A 157 0.21 -0.01 0.83
C ALA A 157 0.88 -0.63 -0.42
N LYS A 158 0.08 -1.18 -1.35
CA LYS A 158 0.61 -1.71 -2.61
C LYS A 158 1.30 -0.61 -3.43
N LEU A 159 0.71 0.57 -3.57
CA LEU A 159 1.33 1.67 -4.32
C LEU A 159 2.70 2.07 -3.74
N VAL A 160 2.77 2.18 -2.40
CA VAL A 160 3.94 2.66 -1.69
C VAL A 160 5.05 1.60 -1.63
N PHE A 161 4.72 0.38 -1.21
CA PHE A 161 5.70 -0.65 -0.84
C PHE A 161 5.92 -1.74 -1.89
N ASP A 162 4.99 -1.93 -2.83
CA ASP A 162 5.15 -2.93 -3.88
C ASP A 162 5.85 -2.34 -5.10
N GLN A 163 6.85 -3.05 -5.62
CA GLN A 163 7.64 -2.64 -6.79
C GLN A 163 7.17 -3.32 -8.07
N THR A 164 5.87 -3.59 -8.17
CA THR A 164 5.25 -4.22 -9.35
C THR A 164 4.47 -3.21 -10.17
N CYS A 165 4.47 -3.40 -11.49
CA CYS A 165 3.54 -2.71 -12.37
C CYS A 165 2.12 -3.15 -12.04
N GLN A 166 1.23 -2.21 -11.75
CA GLN A 166 -0.16 -2.51 -11.38
C GLN A 166 -0.97 -3.13 -12.51
N PHE A 167 -0.55 -2.93 -13.77
CA PHE A 167 -1.28 -3.39 -14.95
C PHE A 167 -0.81 -4.76 -15.46
N CYS A 168 0.51 -4.98 -15.52
CA CYS A 168 1.08 -6.21 -16.11
C CYS A 168 1.86 -7.08 -15.11
N GLY A 169 1.97 -6.65 -13.84
CA GLY A 169 2.67 -7.41 -12.80
C GLY A 169 4.20 -7.40 -12.91
N LYS A 170 4.80 -6.77 -13.93
CA LYS A 170 6.26 -6.69 -14.10
C LYS A 170 6.91 -6.11 -12.84
N GLN A 171 7.91 -6.80 -12.30
CA GLN A 171 8.66 -6.39 -11.11
C GLN A 171 9.75 -5.35 -11.43
N GLY A 172 10.37 -4.79 -10.38
CA GLY A 172 11.51 -3.87 -10.48
C GLY A 172 11.11 -2.42 -10.79
N MET A 173 9.84 -2.06 -10.56
CA MET A 173 9.37 -0.70 -10.75
C MET A 173 9.76 0.16 -9.55
N ARG A 174 10.65 1.13 -9.77
CA ARG A 174 11.11 2.07 -8.73
C ARG A 174 10.28 3.35 -8.68
N ASP A 175 9.91 3.87 -9.84
CA ASP A 175 9.18 5.14 -9.92
C ASP A 175 7.69 4.94 -9.61
N VAL A 176 7.12 5.92 -8.90
CA VAL A 176 5.68 6.03 -8.62
C VAL A 176 5.17 7.31 -9.27
N PHE A 177 4.06 7.21 -9.99
CA PHE A 177 3.35 8.37 -10.52
C PHE A 177 2.34 8.85 -9.47
N TRP A 178 2.81 9.59 -8.45
CA TRP A 178 2.04 9.93 -7.26
C TRP A 178 0.74 10.68 -7.54
N ALA A 179 0.75 11.67 -8.43
CA ALA A 179 -0.45 12.40 -8.83
C ALA A 179 -1.48 11.48 -9.49
N CYS A 180 -1.02 10.53 -10.31
CA CYS A 180 -1.88 9.53 -10.94
C CYS A 180 -2.20 8.34 -10.01
N GLN A 181 -1.56 8.25 -8.84
CA GLN A 181 -1.70 7.17 -7.86
C GLN A 181 -1.43 5.77 -8.43
N VAL A 182 -0.48 5.67 -9.37
CA VAL A 182 -0.15 4.39 -10.04
C VAL A 182 1.35 4.13 -10.10
N ARG A 183 1.70 2.85 -10.13
CA ARG A 183 3.04 2.35 -10.45
C ARG A 183 2.95 1.53 -11.72
N CYS A 184 3.65 1.96 -12.78
CA CYS A 184 3.59 1.25 -14.05
C CYS A 184 4.92 1.26 -14.81
N CYS A 185 5.12 0.22 -15.61
CA CYS A 185 6.29 0.10 -16.45
C CYS A 185 6.17 0.99 -17.70
N PRO A 186 7.29 1.32 -18.38
CA PRO A 186 7.28 2.20 -19.55
C PRO A 186 6.32 1.75 -20.67
N THR A 187 6.18 0.44 -20.88
CA THR A 187 5.25 -0.11 -21.87
C THR A 187 3.78 0.07 -21.47
N CYS A 188 3.46 0.03 -20.17
CA CYS A 188 2.12 0.32 -19.67
C CYS A 188 1.84 1.82 -19.64
N VAL A 189 2.84 2.69 -19.46
CA VAL A 189 2.67 4.15 -19.60
C VAL A 189 2.08 4.48 -20.98
N GLN A 190 2.63 3.90 -22.05
CA GLN A 190 2.14 4.12 -23.42
C GLN A 190 0.69 3.66 -23.66
N LYS A 191 0.16 2.77 -22.81
CA LYS A 191 -1.20 2.21 -22.95
C LYS A 191 -2.22 2.86 -22.02
N GLN A 192 -1.76 3.33 -20.87
CA GLN A 192 -2.62 3.80 -19.77
C GLN A 192 -2.62 5.32 -19.65
N PHE A 193 -1.87 6.01 -20.49
CA PHE A 193 -1.79 7.46 -20.51
C PHE A 193 -2.01 7.99 -21.92
N ILE A 194 -2.57 9.19 -21.99
CA ILE A 194 -2.82 9.92 -23.23
C ILE A 194 -2.11 11.28 -23.20
N SER A 195 -1.80 11.78 -24.38
CA SER A 195 -1.24 13.11 -24.58
C SER A 195 -2.28 14.21 -24.33
N GLU A 196 -1.79 15.45 -24.17
CA GLU A 196 -2.68 16.61 -24.06
C GLU A 196 -3.53 16.82 -25.31
N GLU A 197 -2.98 16.57 -26.49
CA GLU A 197 -3.68 16.67 -27.78
C GLU A 197 -4.85 15.69 -27.87
N GLU A 198 -4.60 14.41 -27.54
CA GLU A 198 -5.64 13.37 -27.52
C GLU A 198 -6.73 13.66 -26.48
N LEU A 199 -6.36 14.26 -25.33
CA LEU A 199 -7.32 14.63 -24.31
C LEU A 199 -8.18 15.83 -24.75
N ARG A 200 -7.56 16.88 -25.31
CA ARG A 200 -8.30 18.03 -25.84
C ARG A 200 -9.28 17.64 -26.93
N ALA A 201 -8.91 16.74 -27.83
CA ALA A 201 -9.78 16.27 -28.91
C ALA A 201 -11.06 15.56 -28.41
N ARG A 202 -11.12 15.16 -27.13
CA ARG A 202 -12.29 14.53 -26.51
C ARG A 202 -13.14 15.51 -25.69
N ILE A 203 -12.67 16.74 -25.48
CA ILE A 203 -13.39 17.76 -24.73
C ILE A 203 -14.17 18.62 -25.75
N PRO A 204 -15.48 18.84 -25.54
CA PRO A 204 -16.25 19.74 -26.41
C PRO A 204 -15.66 21.16 -26.46
N GLU A 205 -15.63 21.79 -27.65
CA GLU A 205 -14.98 23.10 -27.87
C GLU A 205 -15.62 24.25 -27.07
N ASP A 206 -16.88 24.11 -26.71
CA ASP A 206 -17.65 25.05 -25.89
C ASP A 206 -17.25 25.02 -24.40
N VAL A 207 -16.50 24.00 -23.98
CA VAL A 207 -16.01 23.87 -22.61
C VAL A 207 -14.65 24.57 -22.47
N GLY A 208 -14.66 25.79 -21.91
CA GLY A 208 -13.49 26.64 -21.72
C GLY A 208 -12.52 26.21 -20.61
N ILE A 209 -11.93 25.01 -20.69
CA ILE A 209 -10.89 24.58 -19.76
C ILE A 209 -9.51 25.06 -20.23
N GLU A 210 -8.97 26.10 -19.59
CA GLU A 210 -7.65 26.66 -19.96
C GLU A 210 -6.51 25.65 -19.74
N LYS A 211 -6.51 24.96 -18.59
CA LYS A 211 -5.41 24.08 -18.18
C LYS A 211 -5.91 22.70 -17.79
N LEU A 212 -5.72 21.72 -18.67
CA LEU A 212 -6.13 20.34 -18.39
C LEU A 212 -5.48 19.76 -17.12
N SER A 213 -4.27 20.19 -16.77
CA SER A 213 -3.60 19.74 -15.55
C SER A 213 -4.25 20.26 -14.24
N SER A 214 -5.14 21.26 -14.30
CA SER A 214 -5.92 21.72 -13.14
C SER A 214 -7.09 20.78 -12.83
N ILE A 215 -7.53 19.96 -13.78
CA ILE A 215 -8.67 19.05 -13.64
C ILE A 215 -8.21 17.59 -13.64
N PHE A 216 -7.33 17.23 -14.57
CA PHE A 216 -6.98 15.85 -14.86
C PHE A 216 -5.65 15.44 -14.18
N PRO A 217 -5.59 14.27 -13.53
CA PRO A 217 -4.33 13.73 -13.00
C PRO A 217 -3.31 13.50 -14.10
N TYR A 218 -2.12 14.06 -13.93
CA TYR A 218 -1.06 14.03 -14.93
C TYR A 218 0.27 13.59 -14.34
N THR A 219 1.17 13.22 -15.23
CA THR A 219 2.58 12.98 -14.93
C THR A 219 3.45 13.60 -16.02
N VAL A 220 4.69 13.91 -15.66
CA VAL A 220 5.70 14.40 -16.60
C VAL A 220 6.67 13.26 -16.85
N VAL A 221 6.64 12.69 -18.05
CA VAL A 221 7.55 11.60 -18.42
C VAL A 221 8.67 12.15 -19.27
N ASN A 222 9.91 11.91 -18.83
CA ASN A 222 11.05 11.97 -19.73
C ASN A 222 11.13 10.59 -20.40
N LEU A 223 10.77 10.52 -21.68
CA LEU A 223 10.64 9.26 -22.44
C LEU A 223 12.01 8.63 -22.74
N TYR A 224 12.87 8.39 -21.72
CA TYR A 224 14.18 7.72 -21.79
C TYR A 224 15.12 8.20 -22.91
N GLN A 225 14.78 9.31 -23.57
CA GLN A 225 15.49 9.90 -24.67
C GLN A 225 15.94 11.28 -24.20
N PRO A 226 17.21 11.44 -23.79
CA PRO A 226 17.71 12.68 -23.20
C PRO A 226 17.63 13.90 -24.13
N LYS A 227 17.24 13.71 -25.40
CA LYS A 227 17.10 14.76 -26.41
C LYS A 227 15.65 15.22 -26.65
N GLN A 228 14.65 14.54 -26.09
CA GLN A 228 13.26 14.96 -26.27
C GLN A 228 12.78 15.82 -25.10
N PRO A 229 11.95 16.85 -25.35
CA PRO A 229 11.32 17.60 -24.29
C PRO A 229 10.44 16.66 -23.45
N SER A 230 10.41 16.90 -22.14
CA SER A 230 9.47 16.22 -21.24
C SER A 230 8.04 16.42 -21.74
N LYS A 231 7.27 15.33 -21.80
CA LYS A 231 5.86 15.38 -22.21
C LYS A 231 4.96 15.22 -21.00
N VAL A 232 3.92 16.05 -20.93
CA VAL A 232 2.82 15.90 -19.98
C VAL A 232 1.89 14.81 -20.53
N LEU A 233 1.61 13.82 -19.69
CA LEU A 233 0.70 12.73 -20.01
C LEU A 233 -0.38 12.65 -18.93
N TYR A 234 -1.61 12.37 -19.34
CA TYR A 234 -2.78 12.29 -18.48
C TYR A 234 -3.19 10.85 -18.25
N TYR A 235 -3.58 10.50 -17.03
CA TYR A 235 -3.96 9.13 -16.69
C TYR A 235 -5.31 8.77 -17.29
N HIS A 236 -5.29 7.90 -18.31
CA HIS A 236 -6.43 7.64 -19.18
C HIS A 236 -7.68 7.15 -18.43
N PRO A 237 -7.61 6.18 -17.48
CA PRO A 237 -8.80 5.70 -16.77
C PRO A 237 -9.56 6.80 -16.00
N ILE A 238 -8.85 7.73 -15.35
CA ILE A 238 -9.50 8.85 -14.65
C ILE A 238 -10.01 9.88 -15.67
N ALA A 239 -9.23 10.17 -16.71
CA ALA A 239 -9.65 11.11 -17.75
C ALA A 239 -10.95 10.65 -18.43
N THR A 240 -11.06 9.38 -18.83
CA THR A 240 -12.29 8.82 -19.40
C THR A 240 -13.48 8.95 -18.45
N ARG A 241 -13.29 8.70 -17.15
CA ARG A 241 -14.37 8.85 -16.17
C ARG A 241 -14.83 10.31 -16.08
N TYR A 242 -13.89 11.26 -15.99
CA TYR A 242 -14.23 12.68 -15.91
C TYR A 242 -14.88 13.21 -17.20
N LEU A 243 -14.48 12.70 -18.36
CA LEU A 243 -15.15 13.02 -19.63
C LEU A 243 -16.60 12.54 -19.65
N GLY A 244 -16.89 11.33 -19.16
CA GLY A 244 -18.28 10.84 -19.05
C GLY A 244 -19.11 11.68 -18.06
N GLU A 245 -18.53 12.04 -16.91
CA GLU A 245 -19.20 12.95 -15.97
C GLU A 245 -19.48 14.33 -16.58
N LEU A 246 -18.57 14.84 -17.42
CA LEU A 246 -18.74 16.10 -18.14
C LEU A 246 -19.87 15.99 -19.16
N GLU A 247 -19.94 14.91 -19.93
CA GLU A 247 -21.04 14.64 -20.87
C GLU A 247 -22.40 14.62 -20.16
N ASP A 248 -22.48 13.97 -18.99
CA ASP A 248 -23.70 13.92 -18.18
C ASP A 248 -24.13 15.31 -17.69
N VAL A 249 -23.18 16.16 -17.27
CA VAL A 249 -23.44 17.54 -16.84
C VAL A 249 -23.95 18.40 -18.00
N LEU A 250 -23.32 18.28 -19.17
CA LEU A 250 -23.74 19.01 -20.38
C LEU A 250 -25.13 18.57 -20.84
N ALA A 251 -25.41 17.26 -20.82
CA ALA A 251 -26.72 16.72 -21.18
C ALA A 251 -27.82 17.20 -20.21
N SER A 252 -27.51 17.31 -18.92
CA SER A 252 -28.45 17.81 -17.90
C SER A 252 -28.75 19.30 -18.05
N ASN A 253 -27.81 20.08 -18.61
CA ASN A 253 -27.95 21.52 -18.81
C ASN A 253 -28.63 21.89 -20.15
N ALA A 254 -28.72 20.95 -21.10
CA ALA A 254 -29.33 21.14 -22.41
C ALA A 254 -30.85 21.39 -22.32
N GLY A 255 -31.23 22.63 -21.98
CA GLY A 255 -32.63 23.07 -21.84
C GLY A 255 -32.89 24.04 -20.69
N SER A 256 -31.90 24.35 -19.85
CA SER A 256 -32.06 25.27 -18.71
C SER A 256 -31.55 26.69 -19.00
N ILE A 257 -32.23 27.70 -18.46
CA ILE A 257 -31.81 29.12 -18.51
C ILE A 257 -30.51 29.35 -17.71
N HIS A 258 -30.17 28.45 -16.77
CA HIS A 258 -28.95 28.45 -15.94
C HIS A 258 -27.84 27.54 -16.49
N SER A 259 -27.73 27.43 -17.82
CA SER A 259 -26.91 26.44 -18.55
C SER A 259 -25.42 26.34 -18.16
N THR A 260 -24.83 27.33 -17.47
CA THR A 260 -23.40 27.32 -17.10
C THR A 260 -23.13 26.94 -15.65
N GLU A 261 -24.12 27.04 -14.75
CA GLU A 261 -23.90 26.87 -13.30
C GLU A 261 -23.42 25.45 -12.94
N GLY A 262 -24.06 24.41 -13.50
CA GLY A 262 -23.64 23.03 -13.26
C GLY A 262 -22.25 22.68 -13.83
N LEU A 263 -21.84 23.35 -14.93
CA LEU A 263 -20.51 23.17 -15.51
C LEU A 263 -19.46 23.86 -14.64
N GLU A 264 -19.73 25.10 -14.20
CA GLU A 264 -18.84 25.86 -13.32
C GLU A 264 -18.62 25.13 -11.99
N ASP A 265 -19.69 24.58 -11.39
CA ASP A 265 -19.62 23.78 -10.17
C ASP A 265 -18.80 22.50 -10.36
N TRP A 266 -19.01 21.80 -11.49
CA TRP A 266 -18.23 20.61 -11.81
C TRP A 266 -16.74 20.94 -11.98
N VAL A 267 -16.40 21.98 -12.75
CA VAL A 267 -15.02 22.41 -12.97
C VAL A 267 -14.38 22.75 -11.63
N LYS A 268 -15.02 23.59 -10.82
CA LYS A 268 -14.52 23.99 -9.50
C LYS A 268 -14.27 22.79 -8.60
N LEU A 269 -15.22 21.85 -8.54
CA LEU A 269 -15.08 20.62 -7.76
C LEU A 269 -13.88 19.78 -8.24
N LYS A 270 -13.66 19.65 -9.55
CA LYS A 270 -12.50 18.90 -10.08
C LYS A 270 -11.18 19.60 -9.79
N GLU A 271 -11.14 20.92 -9.87
CA GLU A 271 -9.96 21.69 -9.52
C GLU A 271 -9.57 21.54 -8.05
N GLU A 272 -10.55 21.62 -7.13
CA GLU A 272 -10.32 21.38 -5.71
C GLU A 272 -9.78 19.96 -5.45
N ASN A 273 -10.39 18.95 -6.07
CA ASN A 273 -9.93 17.57 -5.97
C ASN A 273 -8.52 17.37 -6.51
N GLN A 274 -8.18 18.02 -7.62
CA GLN A 274 -6.85 17.96 -8.21
C GLN A 274 -5.81 18.65 -7.33
N ILE A 275 -6.15 19.80 -6.72
CA ILE A 275 -5.27 20.49 -5.78
C ILE A 275 -4.94 19.56 -4.61
N GLU A 276 -5.94 18.92 -3.99
CA GLU A 276 -5.73 17.98 -2.89
C GLU A 276 -4.89 16.76 -3.33
N ARG A 277 -5.13 16.24 -4.53
CA ARG A 277 -4.34 15.16 -5.12
C ARG A 277 -2.87 15.54 -5.31
N ILE A 278 -2.59 16.75 -5.81
CA ILE A 278 -1.21 17.24 -6.00
C ILE A 278 -0.53 17.49 -4.65
N LYS A 279 -1.24 18.06 -3.67
CA LYS A 279 -0.73 18.19 -2.29
C LYS A 279 -0.34 16.84 -1.72
N HIS A 280 -1.25 15.86 -1.75
CA HIS A 280 -0.99 14.51 -1.26
C HIS A 280 0.18 13.85 -2.00
N ALA A 281 0.22 13.95 -3.33
CA ALA A 281 1.30 13.42 -4.15
C ALA A 281 2.66 14.00 -3.74
N SER A 282 2.74 15.31 -3.46
CA SER A 282 3.97 15.96 -3.01
C SER A 282 4.45 15.45 -1.65
N LEU A 283 3.53 15.19 -0.72
CA LEU A 283 3.85 14.60 0.58
C LEU A 283 4.38 13.18 0.43
N CYS A 284 3.75 12.36 -0.43
CA CYS A 284 4.21 11.01 -0.71
C CYS A 284 5.56 10.98 -1.42
N GLU A 285 5.78 11.84 -2.40
CA GLU A 285 7.06 11.94 -3.10
C GLU A 285 8.18 12.38 -2.16
N HIS A 286 7.92 13.39 -1.33
CA HIS A 286 8.85 13.81 -0.29
C HIS A 286 9.16 12.65 0.67
N TRP A 287 8.14 11.99 1.19
CA TRP A 287 8.35 10.85 2.08
C TRP A 287 9.16 9.74 1.40
N TYR A 288 8.82 9.38 0.16
CA TYR A 288 9.48 8.32 -0.58
C TYR A 288 10.97 8.61 -0.80
N ASN A 289 11.30 9.83 -1.23
CA ASN A 289 12.68 10.21 -1.52
C ASN A 289 13.55 10.37 -0.26
N HIS A 290 12.96 10.73 0.89
CA HIS A 290 13.72 11.02 2.11
C HIS A 290 13.70 9.88 3.15
N TRP A 291 12.68 9.03 3.15
CA TRP A 291 12.45 8.05 4.20
C TRP A 291 12.42 6.61 3.70
N ALA A 292 11.98 6.32 2.48
CA ALA A 292 11.95 4.95 1.96
C ALA A 292 13.36 4.35 1.76
N VAL A 293 14.40 5.18 1.66
CA VAL A 293 15.80 4.72 1.62
C VAL A 293 16.31 4.31 3.02
N ARG A 294 15.65 4.77 4.10
CA ARG A 294 16.05 4.50 5.49
C ARG A 294 15.36 3.27 6.08
N THR A 295 14.29 2.77 5.46
CA THR A 295 13.74 1.46 5.79
C THR A 295 14.77 0.40 5.44
N ALA A 296 15.22 -0.35 6.45
CA ALA A 296 16.31 -1.30 6.37
C ALA A 296 16.20 -2.19 5.12
N PRO A 297 17.33 -2.55 4.48
CA PRO A 297 17.32 -3.46 3.35
C PRO A 297 16.54 -4.73 3.72
N ARG A 298 15.79 -5.28 2.75
CA ARG A 298 15.20 -6.63 2.91
C ARG A 298 16.30 -7.57 3.38
N SER A 299 16.00 -8.53 4.25
CA SER A 299 16.98 -9.45 4.85
C SER A 299 17.93 -10.14 3.83
N SER A 300 17.54 -10.22 2.56
CA SER A 300 18.37 -10.69 1.44
C SER A 300 19.46 -9.72 0.98
N GLU A 301 19.50 -8.50 1.49
CA GLU A 301 20.37 -7.40 1.10
C GLU A 301 21.07 -6.76 2.30
N ILE A 302 21.26 -7.47 3.41
CA ILE A 302 22.18 -6.97 4.45
C ILE A 302 23.56 -6.92 3.78
N PRO A 303 24.14 -5.72 3.53
CA PRO A 303 25.44 -5.65 2.89
C PRO A 303 26.42 -6.37 3.82
N LEU A 304 27.36 -7.14 3.24
CA LEU A 304 28.38 -7.89 4.00
C LEU A 304 29.08 -7.03 5.07
N PHE A 305 29.13 -5.72 4.83
CA PHE A 305 29.61 -4.72 5.78
C PHE A 305 28.82 -4.69 7.10
N ASP A 306 27.48 -4.70 7.07
CA ASP A 306 26.65 -4.67 8.29
C ASP A 306 26.72 -5.99 9.06
N LEU A 307 26.87 -7.12 8.36
CA LEU A 307 27.18 -8.42 8.97
C LEU A 307 28.56 -8.42 9.63
N ALA A 308 29.56 -7.81 8.99
CA ALA A 308 30.90 -7.69 9.56
C ALA A 308 30.90 -6.76 10.79
N VAL A 309 30.19 -5.62 10.73
CA VAL A 309 30.07 -4.69 11.85
C VAL A 309 29.35 -5.35 13.03
N THR A 310 28.23 -6.05 12.79
CA THR A 310 27.50 -6.76 13.86
C THR A 310 28.33 -7.91 14.45
N ALA A 311 29.07 -8.66 13.64
CA ALA A 311 30.00 -9.71 14.10
C ALA A 311 31.16 -9.12 14.93
N VAL A 312 31.73 -7.99 14.52
CA VAL A 312 32.81 -7.31 15.27
C VAL A 312 32.28 -6.75 16.59
N LEU A 313 31.11 -6.11 16.59
CA LEU A 313 30.50 -5.55 17.80
C LEU A 313 30.09 -6.65 18.79
N SER A 314 29.51 -7.75 18.31
CA SER A 314 29.20 -8.91 19.16
C SER A 314 30.47 -9.57 19.71
N SER A 315 31.51 -9.73 18.90
CA SER A 315 32.81 -10.24 19.36
C SER A 315 33.47 -9.32 20.39
N ALA A 316 33.41 -8.00 20.18
CA ALA A 316 33.92 -7.01 21.12
C ALA A 316 33.13 -7.01 22.44
N LEU A 317 31.80 -7.14 22.38
CA LEU A 317 30.95 -7.26 23.57
C LEU A 317 31.25 -8.55 24.34
N ILE A 318 31.41 -9.69 23.66
CA ILE A 318 31.81 -10.96 24.27
C ILE A 318 33.19 -10.84 24.92
N TYR A 319 34.14 -10.17 24.28
CA TYR A 319 35.48 -9.97 24.84
C TYR A 319 35.46 -9.05 26.06
N LEU A 320 34.72 -7.94 26.00
CA LEU A 320 34.57 -6.99 27.09
C LEU A 320 33.80 -7.56 28.30
N TRP A 321 32.94 -8.55 28.07
CA TRP A 321 32.15 -9.20 29.12
C TRP A 321 32.63 -10.61 29.49
N LYS A 322 33.75 -11.06 28.92
CA LYS A 322 34.31 -12.39 29.13
C LYS A 322 34.47 -12.72 30.62
N ASP A 323 34.99 -11.78 31.40
CA ASP A 323 35.29 -11.98 32.82
C ASP A 323 34.03 -12.01 33.70
N ARG A 324 32.87 -11.56 33.18
CA ARG A 324 31.59 -11.55 33.89
C ARG A 324 30.68 -12.72 33.51
N ILE A 325 30.91 -13.32 32.34
CA ILE A 325 30.12 -14.45 31.82
C ILE A 325 30.76 -15.79 32.20
N PHE A 326 32.09 -15.84 32.30
CA PHE A 326 32.85 -17.07 32.55
C PHE A 326 33.63 -17.07 33.88
N GLY A 327 33.40 -16.07 34.74
CA GLY A 327 34.05 -15.89 36.05
C GLY A 327 33.16 -16.24 37.22
#